data_AF-A0A932NAB2-F1
#
_entry.id   AF-A0A932NAB2-F1
#
_cell.length_a   1.000
_cell.length_b   1.000
_cell.length_c   1.000
_cell.angle_alpha   90.00
_cell.angle_beta   90.00
_cell.angle_gamma   90.00
#
_symmetry.space_group_name_H-M   'P 1'
#
loop_
_entity.id
_entity.type
_entity.pdbx_description
1 polymer ?
#
loop_
_entity_poly.entity_id
_entity_poly.type
_entity_poly.pdbx_seq_one_letter_code
_entity_poly.pdbx_strand_id
1 'polypeptide(L)'
;MKYKVTVETLTPLHIGTGTDLLAKFDYVSRPSDRMTYVLDQEAVYADELERNGATAQLNKPAGALLSSENWREGSPFVRYTLHGSTTIERVHEQIKDAHGRCYLPGSSLKGALRTAIMAYAIRSGEFKPQGEQLGPRSEWAAQQWEHDAFGRNSNYDLLRALQVADSGALPTTPSALELCSARVFTGGEPSIPVEVEAVRKGTTFQTEITIDELALKYAPELDWEDRQLWLTNLIEILQQTSRQRIEEELATTSAKGFEEAAIFYKRLMATAEALKGKSAAVIQLGWGAGWTGMTVGGVLTKELQDRARQKYKLGKPQKAGRDWEPDLSKSFPKSRSLRAIPSSVGDDRPGLPLGWMLLVFAPAGQPSPEWVALSRKAKAAFKPLADQSVAIKQSLVPPTVEPAPSPVEPTPDSISTKPALPVRPEPPKSKPSVPKPAARPLIPTFAEVPKVGDRFKGEVFDAQGRALQLLIPGLDDTVAYASIAAEDNDSSKKFKEGDSVVCEVIGLEQEKSGCWRVKCRRG
;
A
#
# COMPACT_ATOMS: atom_id res chain seq x y z
N MET A 1 11.72 4.84 29.30
CA MET A 1 10.65 3.92 29.72
C MET A 1 10.62 2.79 28.73
N LYS A 2 10.78 1.55 29.19
CA LYS A 2 10.83 0.37 28.33
C LYS A 2 9.60 -0.49 28.56
N TYR A 3 9.04 -1.03 27.48
CA TYR A 3 7.91 -1.95 27.50
C TYR A 3 8.29 -3.23 26.77
N LYS A 4 8.00 -4.38 27.40
CA LYS A 4 7.79 -5.63 26.67
C LYS A 4 6.38 -5.60 26.10
N VAL A 5 6.24 -5.85 24.80
CA VAL A 5 4.97 -5.74 24.11
C VAL A 5 4.62 -7.08 23.49
N THR A 6 3.50 -7.64 23.94
CA THR A 6 2.86 -8.79 23.30
C THR A 6 1.92 -8.27 22.22
N VAL A 7 2.10 -8.75 20.98
CA VAL A 7 1.28 -8.36 19.83
C VAL A 7 0.53 -9.58 19.31
N GLU A 8 -0.80 -9.60 19.43
CA GLU A 8 -1.65 -10.70 18.94
C GLU A 8 -2.40 -10.27 17.68
N THR A 9 -2.36 -11.08 16.62
CA THR A 9 -3.13 -10.84 15.39
C THR A 9 -4.62 -11.13 15.61
N LEU A 10 -5.49 -10.13 15.43
CA LEU A 10 -6.94 -10.28 15.51
C LEU A 10 -7.57 -10.65 14.17
N THR A 11 -6.89 -10.31 13.07
CA THR A 11 -7.21 -10.70 11.70
C THR A 11 -5.94 -11.05 10.92
N PRO A 12 -6.05 -11.68 9.73
CA PRO A 12 -4.87 -12.05 8.95
C PRO A 12 -4.01 -10.81 8.63
N LEU A 13 -2.70 -10.94 8.84
CA LEU A 13 -1.74 -9.86 8.69
C LEU A 13 -0.78 -10.16 7.53
N HIS A 14 -0.73 -9.26 6.55
CA HIS A 14 0.27 -9.30 5.49
C HIS A 14 1.17 -8.06 5.53
N ILE A 15 2.47 -8.28 5.57
CA ILE A 15 3.54 -7.29 5.41
C ILE A 15 4.47 -7.84 4.32
N GLY A 16 4.37 -7.26 3.12
CA GLY A 16 5.06 -7.80 1.94
C GLY A 16 6.55 -7.53 1.92
N THR A 17 7.32 -8.45 1.33
CA THR A 17 8.73 -8.23 0.96
C THR A 17 8.89 -7.37 -0.30
N GLY A 18 7.83 -7.30 -1.12
CA GLY A 18 7.88 -6.78 -2.48
C GLY A 18 8.18 -7.86 -3.53
N THR A 19 8.37 -9.11 -3.11
CA THR A 19 8.60 -10.27 -3.97
C THR A 19 7.32 -11.10 -4.11
N ASP A 20 7.14 -11.69 -5.29
CA ASP A 20 6.07 -12.65 -5.60
C ASP A 20 6.64 -14.07 -5.64
N LEU A 21 5.94 -15.02 -5.03
CA LEU A 21 6.16 -16.44 -5.24
C LEU A 21 5.37 -16.90 -6.47
N LEU A 22 6.00 -17.71 -7.33
CA LEU A 22 5.44 -18.22 -8.57
C LEU A 22 5.08 -19.71 -8.45
N ALA A 23 3.88 -20.07 -8.90
CA ALA A 23 3.42 -21.44 -8.92
C ALA A 23 4.37 -22.34 -9.71
N LYS A 24 4.62 -23.55 -9.19
CA LYS A 24 5.53 -24.59 -9.72
C LYS A 24 7.02 -24.25 -9.63
N PHE A 25 7.41 -22.97 -9.53
CA PHE A 25 8.79 -22.58 -9.32
C PHE A 25 9.08 -22.44 -7.83
N ASP A 26 8.37 -21.54 -7.15
CA ASP A 26 8.60 -21.24 -5.74
C ASP A 26 7.67 -22.04 -4.82
N TYR A 27 6.47 -22.41 -5.29
CA TYR A 27 5.53 -23.20 -4.48
C TYR A 27 4.70 -24.20 -5.27
N VAL A 28 4.17 -25.19 -4.56
CA VAL A 28 3.15 -26.13 -5.04
C VAL A 28 1.96 -26.11 -4.10
N SER A 29 0.77 -25.85 -4.64
CA SER A 29 -0.50 -25.93 -3.90
C SER A 29 -1.14 -27.30 -4.05
N ARG A 30 -1.59 -27.90 -2.94
CA ARG A 30 -2.33 -29.16 -2.91
C ARG A 30 -3.75 -28.95 -2.35
N PRO A 31 -4.77 -28.98 -3.19
CA PRO A 31 -6.16 -28.90 -2.71
C PRO A 31 -6.58 -30.08 -1.82
N SER A 32 -5.94 -31.25 -1.97
CA SER A 32 -6.31 -32.49 -1.25
C SER A 32 -6.10 -32.41 0.26
N ASP A 33 -5.01 -31.77 0.71
CA ASP A 33 -4.69 -31.56 2.12
C ASP A 33 -4.86 -30.10 2.55
N ARG A 34 -5.25 -29.23 1.60
CA ARG A 34 -5.41 -27.78 1.78
C ARG A 34 -4.13 -27.12 2.27
N MET A 35 -2.99 -27.52 1.73
CA MET A 35 -1.68 -26.94 2.02
C MET A 35 -1.00 -26.41 0.76
N THR A 36 -0.18 -25.38 0.94
CA THR A 36 0.76 -24.91 -0.06
C THR A 36 2.18 -25.04 0.48
N TYR A 37 3.04 -25.66 -0.32
CA TYR A 37 4.41 -26.00 0.04
C TYR A 37 5.34 -25.04 -0.70
N VAL A 38 6.07 -24.21 0.04
CA VAL A 38 7.10 -23.34 -0.54
C VAL A 38 8.40 -24.11 -0.59
N LEU A 39 8.98 -24.18 -1.79
CA LEU A 39 10.07 -25.08 -2.13
C LEU A 39 11.42 -24.46 -1.77
N ASP A 40 12.35 -25.31 -1.36
CA ASP A 40 13.76 -24.97 -1.36
C ASP A 40 14.36 -25.31 -2.73
N GLN A 41 14.38 -24.32 -3.63
CA GLN A 41 14.85 -24.52 -5.00
C GLN A 41 16.29 -25.01 -5.08
N GLU A 42 17.17 -24.51 -4.21
CA GLU A 42 18.57 -24.91 -4.18
C GLU A 42 18.68 -26.40 -3.82
N ALA A 43 17.96 -26.84 -2.78
CA ALA A 43 17.92 -28.25 -2.41
C ALA A 43 17.34 -29.14 -3.52
N VAL A 44 16.27 -28.69 -4.20
CA VAL A 44 15.64 -29.44 -5.29
C VAL A 44 16.59 -29.60 -6.48
N TYR A 45 17.23 -28.52 -6.92
CA TYR A 45 18.13 -28.57 -8.07
C TYR A 45 19.45 -29.30 -7.77
N ALA A 46 19.95 -29.18 -6.53
CA ALA A 46 21.12 -29.94 -6.09
C ALA A 46 20.86 -31.45 -6.13
N ASP A 47 19.72 -31.90 -5.59
CA ASP A 47 19.32 -33.32 -5.61
C ASP A 47 19.06 -33.84 -7.03
N GLU A 48 18.44 -33.03 -7.90
CA GLU A 48 18.26 -33.39 -9.32
C GLU A 48 19.60 -33.56 -10.05
N LEU A 49 20.56 -32.67 -9.79
CA LEU A 49 21.90 -32.77 -10.35
C LEU A 49 22.66 -34.00 -9.81
N GLU A 50 22.53 -34.29 -8.52
CA GLU A 50 23.15 -35.46 -7.89
C GLU A 50 22.60 -36.77 -8.45
N ARG A 51 21.27 -36.87 -8.64
CA ARG A 51 20.62 -38.07 -9.16
C ARG A 51 20.88 -38.30 -10.65
N ASN A 52 20.89 -37.24 -11.46
CA ASN A 52 20.83 -37.35 -12.92
C ASN A 52 22.09 -36.82 -13.66
N GLY A 53 23.04 -36.20 -12.95
CA GLY A 53 24.29 -35.72 -13.51
C GLY A 53 24.08 -34.85 -14.76
N ALA A 54 24.76 -35.19 -15.86
CA ALA A 54 24.66 -34.45 -17.13
C ALA A 54 23.26 -34.48 -17.78
N THR A 55 22.35 -35.36 -17.32
CA THR A 55 20.96 -35.45 -17.81
C THR A 55 19.94 -34.73 -16.93
N ALA A 56 20.41 -34.03 -15.89
CA ALA A 56 19.59 -33.25 -14.98
C ALA A 56 18.76 -32.19 -15.72
N GLN A 57 17.48 -32.08 -15.35
CA GLN A 57 16.52 -31.21 -16.03
C GLN A 57 16.40 -29.85 -15.33
N LEU A 58 17.53 -29.16 -15.14
CA LEU A 58 17.62 -27.90 -14.37
C LEU A 58 16.86 -26.73 -15.02
N ASN A 59 16.42 -26.89 -16.27
CA ASN A 59 15.55 -25.93 -16.96
C ASN A 59 14.07 -26.06 -16.58
N LYS A 60 13.67 -27.09 -15.82
CA LYS A 60 12.29 -27.28 -15.37
C LYS A 60 12.02 -26.53 -14.05
N PRO A 61 10.77 -26.12 -13.80
CA PRO A 61 10.37 -25.59 -12.50
C PRO A 61 10.63 -26.62 -11.39
N ALA A 62 11.11 -26.18 -10.23
CA ALA A 62 11.45 -27.05 -9.10
C ALA A 62 10.30 -27.99 -8.69
N GLY A 63 9.06 -27.50 -8.67
CA GLY A 63 7.89 -28.30 -8.34
C GLY A 63 7.57 -29.42 -9.33
N ALA A 64 8.11 -29.35 -10.57
CA ALA A 64 7.97 -30.41 -11.57
C ALA A 64 9.05 -31.50 -11.45
N LEU A 65 10.08 -31.29 -10.63
CA LEU A 65 11.18 -32.24 -10.38
C LEU A 65 10.91 -33.11 -9.14
N LEU A 66 9.91 -32.77 -8.33
CA LEU A 66 9.56 -33.48 -7.11
C LEU A 66 8.35 -34.41 -7.31
N SER A 67 8.35 -35.53 -6.59
CA SER A 67 7.19 -36.42 -6.51
C SER A 67 6.24 -35.97 -5.39
N SER A 68 4.98 -36.45 -5.42
CA SER A 68 3.96 -36.10 -4.42
C SER A 68 4.33 -36.53 -2.99
N GLU A 69 5.26 -37.48 -2.82
CA GLU A 69 5.77 -37.93 -1.52
C GLU A 69 6.68 -36.89 -0.86
N ASN A 70 7.33 -36.03 -1.66
CA ASN A 70 8.19 -34.96 -1.16
C ASN A 70 7.38 -33.77 -0.61
N TRP A 71 6.07 -33.71 -0.89
CA TRP A 71 5.20 -32.58 -0.55
C TRP A 71 4.63 -32.79 0.85
N ARG A 72 5.50 -32.61 1.85
CA ARG A 72 5.18 -32.75 3.28
C ARG A 72 6.02 -31.80 4.13
N GLU A 73 5.50 -31.39 5.28
CA GLU A 73 6.26 -30.63 6.27
C GLU A 73 7.48 -31.45 6.76
N GLY A 74 8.64 -30.80 6.87
CA GLY A 74 9.91 -31.44 7.23
C GLY A 74 10.66 -32.14 6.09
N SER A 75 10.14 -32.10 4.85
CA SER A 75 10.89 -32.50 3.66
C SER A 75 12.09 -31.57 3.44
N PRO A 76 13.28 -32.06 3.07
CA PRO A 76 14.44 -31.20 2.78
C PRO A 76 14.21 -30.27 1.57
N PHE A 77 13.19 -30.57 0.75
CA PHE A 77 12.81 -29.79 -0.43
C PHE A 77 11.74 -28.72 -0.14
N VAL A 78 11.24 -28.65 1.10
CA VAL A 78 10.19 -27.71 1.50
C VAL A 78 10.76 -26.78 2.56
N ARG A 79 10.85 -25.49 2.22
CA ARG A 79 11.36 -24.46 3.13
C ARG A 79 10.38 -24.15 4.25
N TYR A 80 9.10 -24.00 3.90
CA TYR A 80 8.00 -23.82 4.86
C TYR A 80 6.65 -24.14 4.19
N THR A 81 5.60 -24.21 5.00
CA THR A 81 4.23 -24.51 4.55
C THR A 81 3.29 -23.33 4.79
N LEU A 82 2.22 -23.25 4.01
CA LEU A 82 1.12 -22.30 4.17
C LEU A 82 -0.18 -23.09 4.31
N HIS A 83 -1.04 -22.69 5.24
CA HIS A 83 -2.39 -23.24 5.33
C HIS A 83 -3.27 -22.67 4.21
N GLY A 84 -4.00 -23.53 3.51
CA GLY A 84 -4.78 -23.18 2.35
C GLY A 84 -4.11 -23.61 1.05
N SER A 85 -4.87 -23.54 -0.03
CA SER A 85 -4.41 -23.89 -1.38
C SER A 85 -4.97 -22.88 -2.36
N THR A 86 -4.20 -22.55 -3.40
CA THR A 86 -4.65 -21.64 -4.46
C THR A 86 -4.29 -22.17 -5.85
N THR A 87 -5.09 -21.79 -6.84
CA THR A 87 -4.81 -21.99 -8.27
C THR A 87 -4.23 -20.74 -8.94
N ILE A 88 -4.19 -19.61 -8.23
CA ILE A 88 -3.57 -18.37 -8.72
C ILE A 88 -2.07 -18.59 -8.82
N GLU A 89 -1.45 -18.03 -9.87
CA GLU A 89 -0.03 -18.26 -10.20
C GLU A 89 0.96 -17.46 -9.35
N ARG A 90 0.51 -16.34 -8.77
CA ARG A 90 1.35 -15.42 -8.01
C ARG A 90 0.81 -15.21 -6.61
N VAL A 91 1.68 -15.36 -5.62
CA VAL A 91 1.37 -15.09 -4.21
C VAL A 91 2.34 -14.03 -3.69
N HIS A 92 1.84 -12.94 -3.10
CA HIS A 92 2.71 -11.95 -2.48
C HIS A 92 3.32 -12.50 -1.20
N GLU A 93 4.64 -12.44 -1.11
CA GLU A 93 5.39 -13.06 -0.03
C GLU A 93 5.34 -12.22 1.26
N GLN A 94 5.13 -12.89 2.40
CA GLN A 94 5.22 -12.30 3.72
C GLN A 94 6.69 -12.07 4.11
N ILE A 95 6.99 -10.95 4.77
CA ILE A 95 8.34 -10.65 5.29
C ILE A 95 8.84 -11.70 6.29
N LYS A 96 10.10 -12.08 6.12
CA LYS A 96 10.82 -13.11 6.88
C LYS A 96 12.24 -12.64 7.19
N ASP A 97 12.84 -13.24 8.21
CA ASP A 97 14.27 -13.11 8.46
C ASP A 97 15.10 -13.92 7.44
N ALA A 98 16.42 -13.83 7.52
CA ALA A 98 17.34 -14.56 6.65
C ALA A 98 17.22 -16.10 6.76
N HIS A 99 16.54 -16.61 7.79
CA HIS A 99 16.28 -18.04 8.00
C HIS A 99 14.87 -18.46 7.55
N GLY A 100 14.13 -17.59 6.86
CA GLY A 100 12.78 -17.88 6.38
C GLY A 100 11.71 -17.88 7.47
N ARG A 101 11.98 -17.28 8.64
CA ARG A 101 11.02 -17.17 9.74
C ARG A 101 10.32 -15.83 9.72
N CYS A 102 8.99 -15.83 9.84
CA CYS A 102 8.24 -14.58 9.89
C CYS A 102 8.48 -13.83 11.19
N TYR A 103 8.59 -12.51 11.09
CA TYR A 103 8.66 -11.60 12.23
C TYR A 103 7.79 -10.37 11.95
N LEU A 104 7.52 -9.58 12.97
CA LEU A 104 6.88 -8.28 12.86
C LEU A 104 7.99 -7.21 12.81
N PRO A 105 8.18 -6.51 11.68
CA PRO A 105 9.16 -5.43 11.61
C PRO A 105 8.78 -4.27 12.52
N GLY A 106 9.75 -3.81 13.32
CA GLY A 106 9.63 -2.65 14.18
C GLY A 106 9.33 -1.38 13.38
N SER A 107 9.82 -1.28 12.15
CA SER A 107 9.49 -0.20 11.22
C SER A 107 8.02 -0.17 10.82
N SER A 108 7.40 -1.34 10.56
CA SER A 108 5.97 -1.45 10.24
C SER A 108 5.10 -1.09 11.45
N LEU A 109 5.46 -1.58 12.63
CA LEU A 109 4.77 -1.24 13.87
C LEU A 109 4.93 0.26 14.19
N LYS A 110 6.15 0.81 14.10
CA LYS A 110 6.43 2.24 14.31
C LYS A 110 5.69 3.12 13.31
N GLY A 111 5.53 2.70 12.06
CA GLY A 111 4.72 3.40 11.06
C GLY A 111 3.25 3.53 11.48
N ALA A 112 2.66 2.44 12.01
CA ALA A 112 1.29 2.48 12.51
C ALA A 112 1.15 3.38 13.76
N LEU A 113 2.13 3.33 14.69
CA LEU A 113 2.18 4.23 15.84
C LEU A 113 2.32 5.70 15.42
N ARG A 114 3.18 6.01 14.44
CA ARG A 114 3.35 7.35 13.85
C ARG A 114 2.04 7.89 13.31
N THR A 115 1.32 7.08 12.52
CA THR A 115 0.02 7.47 11.95
C THR A 115 -1.02 7.72 13.04
N ALA A 116 -1.05 6.89 14.09
CA ALA A 116 -1.95 7.10 15.23
C ALA A 116 -1.62 8.40 15.99
N ILE A 117 -0.34 8.70 16.25
CA ILE A 117 0.07 9.94 16.91
C ILE A 117 -0.31 11.16 16.05
N MET A 118 -0.05 11.13 14.74
CA MET A 118 -0.44 12.22 13.85
C MET A 118 -1.97 12.38 13.79
N ALA A 119 -2.71 11.27 13.74
CA ALA A 119 -4.17 11.29 13.75
C ALA A 119 -4.71 11.95 15.03
N TYR A 120 -4.10 11.65 16.18
CA TYR A 120 -4.42 12.32 17.44
C TYR A 120 -4.11 13.82 17.39
N ALA A 121 -2.91 14.20 16.93
CA ALA A 121 -2.51 15.60 16.85
C ALA A 121 -3.49 16.42 15.99
N ILE A 122 -3.96 15.86 14.87
CA ILE A 122 -4.95 16.49 14.01
C ILE A 122 -6.31 16.59 14.71
N ARG A 123 -6.82 15.48 15.26
CA ARG A 123 -8.19 15.45 15.85
C ARG A 123 -8.31 16.23 17.14
N SER A 124 -7.25 16.32 17.94
CA SER A 124 -7.18 17.14 19.15
C SER A 124 -7.01 18.63 18.85
N GLY A 125 -6.70 18.97 17.59
CA GLY A 125 -6.40 20.34 17.16
C GLY A 125 -5.01 20.83 17.56
N GLU A 126 -4.15 19.96 18.09
CA GLU A 126 -2.74 20.28 18.39
C GLU A 126 -1.90 20.44 17.13
N PHE A 127 -2.33 19.85 16.02
CA PHE A 127 -1.76 20.06 14.70
C PHE A 127 -2.86 20.35 13.68
N LYS A 128 -2.66 21.38 12.84
CA LYS A 128 -3.64 21.79 11.82
C LYS A 128 -3.01 21.73 10.43
N PRO A 129 -3.26 20.66 9.66
CA PRO A 129 -2.68 20.50 8.33
C PRO A 129 -3.18 21.59 7.38
N GLN A 130 -2.26 22.23 6.66
CA GLN A 130 -2.60 23.22 5.63
C GLN A 130 -2.55 22.58 4.25
N GLY A 131 -3.56 22.83 3.42
CA GLY A 131 -3.68 22.18 2.11
C GLY A 131 -2.61 22.64 1.11
N GLU A 132 -2.05 23.83 1.30
CA GLU A 132 -0.95 24.42 0.52
C GLU A 132 0.34 23.64 0.70
N GLN A 133 0.51 22.99 1.86
CA GLN A 133 1.69 22.21 2.23
C GLN A 133 1.62 20.76 1.73
N LEU A 134 0.57 20.38 1.00
CA LEU A 134 0.53 19.07 0.33
C LEU A 134 1.71 18.96 -0.63
N GLY A 135 2.51 17.91 -0.49
CA GLY A 135 3.68 17.65 -1.33
C GLY A 135 3.36 17.59 -2.84
N PRO A 136 4.37 17.68 -3.73
CA PRO A 136 4.14 17.60 -5.16
C PRO A 136 3.82 16.17 -5.63
N ARG A 137 4.31 15.15 -4.92
CA ARG A 137 4.05 13.72 -5.22
C ARG A 137 3.27 13.05 -4.10
N SER A 138 2.46 12.06 -4.45
CA SER A 138 1.60 11.32 -3.52
C SER A 138 2.39 10.65 -2.39
N GLU A 139 3.58 10.15 -2.69
CA GLU A 139 4.49 9.44 -1.79
C GLU A 139 5.04 10.37 -0.69
N TRP A 140 5.06 11.68 -0.95
CA TRP A 140 5.55 12.71 -0.02
C TRP A 140 4.46 13.72 0.33
N ALA A 141 3.19 13.34 0.15
CA ALA A 141 2.05 14.24 0.27
C ALA A 141 1.99 14.96 1.63
N ALA A 142 2.37 14.25 2.71
CA ALA A 142 2.33 14.74 4.07
C ALA A 142 3.72 15.14 4.63
N GLN A 143 4.78 15.16 3.81
CA GLN A 143 6.15 15.34 4.31
C GLN A 143 6.32 16.65 5.10
N GLN A 144 5.77 17.75 4.59
CA GLN A 144 5.83 19.02 5.30
C GLN A 144 5.04 18.99 6.61
N TRP A 145 3.87 18.35 6.62
CA TRP A 145 3.09 18.17 7.85
C TRP A 145 3.85 17.34 8.88
N GLU A 146 4.56 16.30 8.44
CA GLU A 146 5.41 15.51 9.32
C GLU A 146 6.57 16.32 9.89
N HIS A 147 7.21 17.18 9.09
CA HIS A 147 8.23 18.10 9.58
C HIS A 147 7.68 19.09 10.62
N ASP A 148 6.50 19.64 10.37
CA ASP A 148 5.87 20.62 11.25
C ASP A 148 5.36 19.96 12.55
N ALA A 149 4.84 18.73 12.47
CA ALA A 149 4.27 18.02 13.61
C ALA A 149 5.34 17.31 14.46
N PHE A 150 6.30 16.63 13.83
CA PHE A 150 7.28 15.79 14.54
C PHE A 150 8.65 16.42 14.65
N GLY A 151 9.04 17.29 13.71
CA GLY A 151 10.33 17.98 13.75
C GLY A 151 10.94 18.18 12.36
N ARG A 152 11.62 19.32 12.19
CA ARG A 152 12.10 19.83 10.89
C ARG A 152 13.01 18.90 10.07
N ASN A 153 13.66 17.93 10.72
CA ASN A 153 14.48 16.90 10.06
C ASN A 153 14.71 15.71 11.01
N SER A 154 15.44 14.70 10.53
CA SER A 154 15.69 13.46 11.28
C SER A 154 16.43 13.63 12.60
N ASN A 155 17.11 14.75 12.89
CA ASN A 155 17.75 15.03 14.18
C ASN A 155 16.78 15.67 15.19
N TYR A 156 15.76 16.38 14.69
CA TYR A 156 14.73 17.04 15.49
C TYR A 156 13.41 16.25 15.52
N ASP A 157 13.32 15.09 14.87
CA ASP A 157 12.10 14.27 14.85
C ASP A 157 11.84 13.66 16.24
N LEU A 158 10.72 14.03 16.87
CA LEU A 158 10.22 13.50 18.14
C LEU A 158 10.22 11.96 18.17
N LEU A 159 9.89 11.32 17.05
CA LEU A 159 9.81 9.87 16.97
C LEU A 159 11.18 9.19 17.03
N ARG A 160 12.30 9.93 17.07
CA ARG A 160 13.59 9.38 17.50
C ARG A 160 13.54 8.84 18.93
N ALA A 161 12.78 9.51 19.80
CA ALA A 161 12.58 9.07 21.18
C ALA A 161 11.65 7.84 21.26
N LEU A 162 10.97 7.45 20.18
CA LEU A 162 10.17 6.23 20.10
C LEU A 162 10.94 5.12 19.36
N GLN A 163 11.52 4.20 20.11
CA GLN A 163 12.27 3.06 19.57
C GLN A 163 11.38 1.82 19.59
N VAL A 164 11.23 1.15 18.44
CA VAL A 164 10.42 -0.06 18.30
C VAL A 164 11.31 -1.13 17.70
N ALA A 165 11.53 -2.20 18.46
CA ALA A 165 12.32 -3.33 18.01
C ALA A 165 11.55 -4.18 16.99
N ASP A 166 12.27 -4.88 16.14
CA ASP A 166 11.71 -6.04 15.44
C ASP A 166 11.29 -7.09 16.47
N SER A 167 10.22 -7.84 16.19
CA SER A 167 9.82 -8.92 17.08
C SER A 167 10.78 -10.11 17.01
N GLY A 168 10.69 -10.99 18.00
CA GLY A 168 11.18 -12.35 17.85
C GLY A 168 10.54 -13.01 16.61
N ALA A 169 11.34 -13.83 15.91
CA ALA A 169 10.87 -14.59 14.77
C ALA A 169 9.99 -15.77 15.23
N LEU A 170 8.94 -16.06 14.46
CA LEU A 170 8.04 -17.17 14.69
C LEU A 170 8.68 -18.50 14.23
N PRO A 171 8.33 -19.62 14.87
CA PRO A 171 8.72 -20.94 14.36
C PRO A 171 8.07 -21.19 12.99
N THR A 172 8.76 -21.93 12.13
CA THR A 172 8.22 -22.39 10.84
C THR A 172 7.26 -23.58 10.98
N THR A 173 7.34 -24.31 12.10
CA THR A 173 6.51 -25.48 12.39
C THR A 173 5.94 -25.43 13.82
N PRO A 174 4.61 -25.55 14.00
CA PRO A 174 3.60 -25.52 12.94
C PRO A 174 3.57 -24.14 12.28
N SER A 175 3.33 -24.09 10.96
CA SER A 175 3.34 -22.82 10.23
C SER A 175 2.33 -21.81 10.80
N ALA A 176 2.81 -20.60 11.09
CA ALA A 176 1.96 -19.48 11.48
C ALA A 176 1.27 -18.80 10.28
N LEU A 177 1.54 -19.25 9.06
CA LEU A 177 1.08 -18.63 7.83
C LEU A 177 -0.12 -19.35 7.21
N GLU A 178 -0.99 -18.56 6.58
CA GLU A 178 -2.06 -19.01 5.69
C GLU A 178 -1.99 -18.26 4.35
N LEU A 179 -2.51 -18.89 3.29
CA LEU A 179 -2.91 -18.19 2.09
C LEU A 179 -4.17 -17.38 2.38
N CYS A 180 -4.09 -16.08 2.11
CA CYS A 180 -5.21 -15.16 2.23
C CYS A 180 -5.54 -14.55 0.88
N SER A 181 -6.65 -14.99 0.29
CA SER A 181 -7.22 -14.35 -0.89
C SER A 181 -7.84 -13.02 -0.48
N ALA A 182 -7.26 -11.91 -0.93
CA ALA A 182 -7.75 -10.55 -0.65
C ALA A 182 -8.40 -9.95 -1.90
N ARG A 183 -9.53 -9.26 -1.71
CA ARG A 183 -10.22 -8.53 -2.78
C ARG A 183 -10.57 -7.12 -2.34
N VAL A 184 -10.63 -6.22 -3.32
CA VAL A 184 -11.10 -4.85 -3.13
C VAL A 184 -12.59 -4.81 -3.38
N PHE A 185 -13.37 -4.58 -2.33
CA PHE A 185 -14.83 -4.48 -2.38
C PHE A 185 -15.29 -3.02 -2.39
N THR A 186 -16.20 -2.68 -3.30
CA THR A 186 -16.78 -1.32 -3.44
C THR A 186 -18.29 -1.28 -3.15
N GLY A 187 -18.94 -2.43 -3.00
CA GLY A 187 -20.40 -2.59 -2.95
C GLY A 187 -21.03 -3.03 -4.28
N GLY A 188 -20.24 -3.10 -5.36
CA GLY A 188 -20.59 -3.74 -6.63
C GLY A 188 -19.66 -4.92 -6.94
N GLU A 189 -19.41 -5.19 -8.23
CA GLU A 189 -18.51 -6.26 -8.67
C GLU A 189 -17.12 -6.14 -8.00
N PRO A 190 -16.62 -7.22 -7.38
CA PRO A 190 -15.34 -7.20 -6.68
C PRO A 190 -14.16 -7.17 -7.65
N SER A 191 -13.00 -6.68 -7.19
CA SER A 191 -11.77 -6.77 -7.98
C SER A 191 -11.30 -8.22 -8.18
N ILE A 192 -10.34 -8.39 -9.09
CA ILE A 192 -9.55 -9.61 -9.20
C ILE A 192 -8.91 -9.91 -7.82
N PRO A 193 -8.95 -11.17 -7.35
CA PRO A 193 -8.30 -11.57 -6.12
C PRO A 193 -6.78 -11.44 -6.20
N VAL A 194 -6.20 -11.06 -5.08
CA VAL A 194 -4.76 -11.04 -4.85
C VAL A 194 -4.47 -12.04 -3.75
N GLU A 195 -3.67 -13.06 -4.05
CA GLU A 195 -3.21 -14.01 -3.03
C GLU A 195 -2.00 -13.44 -2.31
N VAL A 196 -2.06 -13.47 -0.98
CA VAL A 196 -0.95 -13.05 -0.13
C VAL A 196 -0.69 -14.12 0.92
N GLU A 197 0.57 -14.32 1.27
CA GLU A 197 0.93 -14.99 2.51
C GLU A 197 0.53 -14.09 3.68
N ALA A 198 -0.28 -14.59 4.61
CA ALA A 198 -0.69 -13.83 5.78
C ALA A 198 -0.39 -14.60 7.06
N VAL A 199 0.03 -13.89 8.09
CA VAL A 199 0.10 -14.42 9.45
C VAL A 199 -1.33 -14.65 9.95
N ARG A 200 -1.62 -15.87 10.41
CA ARG A 200 -2.95 -16.29 10.88
C ARG A 200 -3.39 -15.46 12.07
N LYS A 201 -4.71 -15.30 12.20
CA LYS A 201 -5.35 -14.81 13.42
C LYS A 201 -4.96 -15.66 14.64
N GLY A 202 -4.77 -15.00 15.78
CA GLY A 202 -4.40 -15.62 17.06
C GLY A 202 -2.90 -15.88 17.20
N THR A 203 -2.09 -15.40 16.26
CA THR A 203 -0.63 -15.52 16.33
C THR A 203 -0.07 -14.41 17.21
N THR A 204 0.87 -14.74 18.09
CA THR A 204 1.48 -13.80 19.02
C THR A 204 2.94 -13.54 18.70
N PHE A 205 3.30 -12.25 18.58
CA PHE A 205 4.67 -11.77 18.53
C PHE A 205 5.09 -11.16 19.86
N GLN A 206 6.39 -11.24 20.15
CA GLN A 206 7.01 -10.58 21.30
C GLN A 206 8.01 -9.54 20.78
N THR A 207 7.85 -8.28 21.20
CA THR A 207 8.75 -7.18 20.83
C THR A 207 8.97 -6.24 22.02
N GLU A 208 9.82 -5.24 21.84
CA GLU A 208 10.11 -4.21 22.82
C GLU A 208 9.86 -2.82 22.22
N ILE A 209 9.22 -1.95 23.01
CA ILE A 209 9.06 -0.53 22.70
C ILE A 209 9.74 0.27 23.80
N THR A 210 10.65 1.16 23.42
CA THR A 210 11.36 2.05 24.35
C THR A 210 11.03 3.49 24.01
N ILE A 211 10.64 4.24 25.03
CA ILE A 211 10.59 5.70 24.98
C ILE A 211 11.86 6.22 25.65
N ASP A 212 12.73 6.84 24.87
CA ASP A 212 14.05 7.30 25.29
C ASP A 212 13.93 8.52 26.21
N GLU A 213 14.07 8.29 27.52
CA GLU A 213 13.96 9.33 28.54
C GLU A 213 15.09 10.35 28.45
N LEU A 214 16.28 9.92 28.03
CA LEU A 214 17.40 10.83 27.86
C LEU A 214 17.11 11.80 26.71
N ALA A 215 16.53 11.31 25.61
CA ALA A 215 16.11 12.19 24.51
C ALA A 215 15.03 13.19 24.98
N LEU A 216 14.04 12.75 25.76
CA LEU A 216 12.99 13.62 26.29
C LEU A 216 13.51 14.69 27.27
N LYS A 217 14.60 14.41 27.99
CA LYS A 217 15.25 15.41 28.85
C LYS A 217 15.75 16.64 28.07
N TYR A 218 16.15 16.46 26.82
CA TYR A 218 16.57 17.52 25.90
C TYR A 218 15.43 18.05 25.02
N ALA A 219 14.17 17.87 25.46
CA ALA A 219 13.02 18.37 24.72
C ALA A 219 13.10 19.87 24.38
N PRO A 220 13.58 20.77 25.26
CA PRO A 220 13.70 22.20 24.92
C PRO A 220 14.68 22.51 23.80
N GLU A 221 15.81 21.81 23.76
CA GLU A 221 16.81 21.98 22.71
C GLU A 221 16.37 21.39 21.36
N LEU A 222 15.38 20.48 21.40
CA LEU A 222 14.85 19.76 20.25
C LEU A 222 13.48 20.25 19.79
N ASP A 223 12.91 21.28 20.44
CA ASP A 223 11.59 21.85 20.15
C ASP A 223 10.44 20.82 20.36
N TRP A 224 10.50 20.08 21.47
CA TRP A 224 9.55 19.00 21.81
C TRP A 224 8.66 19.29 23.02
N GLU A 225 8.73 20.45 23.67
CA GLU A 225 8.23 20.62 25.04
C GLU A 225 6.77 20.21 25.25
N ASP A 226 5.89 20.57 24.32
CA ASP A 226 4.48 20.19 24.34
C ASP A 226 4.25 18.82 23.70
N ARG A 227 4.99 18.53 22.63
CA ARG A 227 4.81 17.33 21.78
C ARG A 227 5.32 16.04 22.44
N GLN A 228 6.29 16.13 23.33
CA GLN A 228 6.79 14.97 24.11
C GLN A 228 5.70 14.27 24.90
N LEU A 229 4.64 15.02 25.26
CA LEU A 229 3.50 14.48 26.01
C LEU A 229 2.73 13.43 25.20
N TRP A 230 2.80 13.49 23.86
CA TRP A 230 2.22 12.48 22.98
C TRP A 230 2.86 11.10 23.19
N LEU A 231 4.19 11.04 23.37
CA LEU A 231 4.87 9.76 23.63
C LEU A 231 4.52 9.21 25.01
N THR A 232 4.42 10.06 26.03
CA THR A 232 4.01 9.61 27.36
C THR A 232 2.56 9.14 27.45
N ASN A 233 1.67 9.67 26.60
CA ASN A 233 0.27 9.25 26.49
C ASN A 233 0.03 8.26 25.34
N LEU A 234 1.09 7.60 24.82
CA LEU A 234 1.00 6.76 23.63
C LEU A 234 -0.16 5.75 23.70
N ILE A 235 -0.28 5.00 24.79
CA ILE A 235 -1.32 3.96 24.93
C ILE A 235 -2.72 4.58 24.86
N GLU A 236 -2.95 5.70 25.53
CA GLU A 236 -4.24 6.41 25.51
C GLU A 236 -4.54 6.96 24.10
N ILE A 237 -3.53 7.53 23.43
CA ILE A 237 -3.63 7.97 22.03
C ILE A 237 -4.05 6.81 21.12
N LEU A 238 -3.41 5.63 21.28
CA LEU A 238 -3.77 4.44 20.51
C LEU A 238 -5.21 4.02 20.77
N GLN A 239 -5.64 3.95 22.03
CA GLN A 239 -7.01 3.59 22.39
C GLN A 239 -8.05 4.54 21.79
N GLN A 240 -7.79 5.84 21.78
CA GLN A 240 -8.75 6.82 21.26
C GLN A 240 -8.81 6.81 19.73
N THR A 241 -7.65 6.81 19.08
CA THR A 241 -7.58 6.79 17.61
C THR A 241 -8.07 5.47 17.04
N SER A 242 -7.82 4.34 17.71
CA SER A 242 -8.34 3.04 17.30
C SER A 242 -9.86 2.98 17.40
N ARG A 243 -10.45 3.47 18.50
CA ARG A 243 -11.92 3.48 18.67
C ARG A 243 -12.62 4.28 17.58
N GLN A 244 -12.15 5.48 17.30
CA GLN A 244 -12.73 6.31 16.23
C GLN A 244 -12.62 5.64 14.85
N ARG A 245 -11.46 5.03 14.57
CA ARG A 245 -11.29 4.24 13.34
C ARG A 245 -12.28 3.07 13.26
N ILE A 246 -12.45 2.32 14.36
CA ILE A 246 -13.39 1.19 14.41
C ILE A 246 -14.81 1.67 14.17
N GLU A 247 -15.21 2.81 14.73
CA GLU A 247 -16.52 3.42 14.54
C GLU A 247 -16.78 3.78 13.07
N GLU A 248 -15.82 4.44 12.42
CA GLU A 248 -15.90 4.83 11.00
C GLU A 248 -15.97 3.61 10.07
N GLU A 249 -15.15 2.58 10.35
CA GLU A 249 -15.13 1.35 9.57
C GLU A 249 -16.41 0.51 9.82
N LEU A 250 -16.95 0.51 11.03
CA LEU A 250 -18.23 -0.13 11.35
C LEU A 250 -19.38 0.54 10.60
N ALA A 251 -19.44 1.88 10.60
CA ALA A 251 -20.45 2.63 9.87
C ALA A 251 -20.36 2.33 8.35
N THR A 252 -19.15 2.34 7.81
CA THR A 252 -18.90 2.07 6.38
C THR A 252 -19.27 0.65 5.97
N THR A 253 -18.87 -0.35 6.76
CA THR A 253 -19.15 -1.76 6.46
C THR A 253 -20.62 -2.10 6.62
N SER A 254 -21.29 -1.53 7.62
CA SER A 254 -22.74 -1.68 7.81
C SER A 254 -23.52 -1.07 6.65
N ALA A 255 -23.19 0.16 6.23
CA ALA A 255 -23.86 0.83 5.12
C ALA A 255 -23.72 0.11 3.77
N LYS A 256 -22.67 -0.71 3.61
CA LYS A 256 -22.41 -1.48 2.38
C LYS A 256 -22.88 -2.94 2.44
N GLY A 257 -23.44 -3.38 3.56
CA GLY A 257 -23.84 -4.78 3.73
C GLY A 257 -22.67 -5.75 3.83
N PHE A 258 -21.49 -5.31 4.29
CA PHE A 258 -20.34 -6.19 4.50
C PHE A 258 -20.48 -6.88 5.87
N GLU A 259 -21.43 -7.82 5.96
CA GLU A 259 -21.93 -8.38 7.23
C GLU A 259 -20.80 -8.92 8.14
N GLU A 260 -19.91 -9.76 7.61
CA GLU A 260 -18.81 -10.35 8.38
C GLU A 260 -17.84 -9.30 8.93
N ALA A 261 -17.50 -8.29 8.12
CA ALA A 261 -16.66 -7.18 8.55
C ALA A 261 -17.37 -6.32 9.60
N ALA A 262 -18.67 -6.05 9.43
CA ALA A 262 -19.46 -5.28 10.39
C ALA A 262 -19.59 -6.01 11.74
N ILE A 263 -19.82 -7.33 11.73
CA ILE A 263 -19.84 -8.16 12.95
C ILE A 263 -18.47 -8.13 13.63
N PHE A 264 -17.39 -8.25 12.87
CA PHE A 264 -16.03 -8.14 13.40
C PHE A 264 -15.81 -6.78 14.08
N TYR A 265 -16.14 -5.66 13.41
CA TYR A 265 -15.94 -4.32 13.98
C TYR A 265 -16.81 -4.07 15.22
N LYS A 266 -18.03 -4.61 15.30
CA LYS A 266 -18.84 -4.58 16.54
C LYS A 266 -18.12 -5.26 17.71
N ARG A 267 -17.56 -6.45 17.49
CA ARG A 267 -16.80 -7.18 18.51
C ARG A 267 -15.49 -6.47 18.87
N LEU A 268 -14.82 -5.90 17.88
CA LEU A 268 -13.59 -5.15 18.08
C LEU A 268 -13.84 -3.85 18.87
N MET A 269 -14.97 -3.17 18.64
CA MET A 269 -15.37 -2.01 19.45
C MET A 269 -15.57 -2.40 20.91
N ALA A 270 -16.29 -3.50 21.19
CA ALA A 270 -16.45 -4.01 22.55
C ALA A 270 -15.10 -4.37 23.20
N THR A 271 -14.17 -4.93 22.42
CA THR A 271 -12.81 -5.21 22.86
C THR A 271 -12.09 -3.90 23.21
N ALA A 272 -12.10 -2.90 22.33
CA ALA A 272 -11.45 -1.60 22.56
C ALA A 272 -12.01 -0.88 23.79
N GLU A 273 -13.32 -0.94 24.01
CA GLU A 273 -13.97 -0.41 25.22
C GLU A 273 -13.49 -1.12 26.50
N ALA A 274 -13.34 -2.45 26.46
CA ALA A 274 -12.82 -3.24 27.59
C ALA A 274 -11.33 -3.02 27.88
N LEU A 275 -10.59 -2.34 26.98
CA LEU A 275 -9.18 -1.98 27.17
C LEU A 275 -8.98 -0.62 27.85
N LYS A 276 -10.03 0.20 28.01
CA LYS A 276 -9.93 1.52 28.67
C LYS A 276 -9.25 1.40 30.04
N GLY A 277 -8.25 2.24 30.28
CA GLY A 277 -7.47 2.24 31.52
C GLY A 277 -6.49 1.07 31.70
N LYS A 278 -6.42 0.14 30.74
CA LYS A 278 -5.42 -0.94 30.71
C LYS A 278 -4.22 -0.52 29.87
N SER A 279 -3.06 -1.13 30.12
CA SER A 279 -1.85 -0.95 29.30
C SER A 279 -1.93 -1.77 28.01
N ALA A 280 -2.98 -1.54 27.22
CA ALA A 280 -3.25 -2.30 26.00
C ALA A 280 -4.08 -1.48 25.00
N ALA A 281 -3.91 -1.73 23.71
CA ALA A 281 -4.67 -1.06 22.66
C ALA A 281 -4.79 -1.96 21.43
N VAL A 282 -5.79 -1.71 20.60
CA VAL A 282 -5.90 -2.35 19.27
C VAL A 282 -5.39 -1.40 18.20
N ILE A 283 -4.73 -1.93 17.17
CA ILE A 283 -4.22 -1.13 16.05
C ILE A 283 -4.38 -1.92 14.74
N GLN A 284 -4.45 -1.21 13.63
CA GLN A 284 -4.42 -1.82 12.30
C GLN A 284 -3.12 -1.46 11.59
N LEU A 285 -2.45 -2.45 10.98
CA LEU A 285 -1.27 -2.22 10.14
C LEU A 285 -1.14 -3.27 9.03
N GLY A 286 -0.20 -3.04 8.12
CA GLY A 286 0.03 -3.94 6.99
C GLY A 286 -0.92 -3.71 5.80
N TRP A 287 -0.57 -4.32 4.68
CA TRP A 287 -1.04 -3.96 3.33
C TRP A 287 -2.57 -3.76 3.19
N GLY A 288 -3.38 -4.57 3.88
CA GLY A 288 -4.83 -4.51 3.76
C GLY A 288 -5.53 -3.36 4.49
N ALA A 289 -4.82 -2.55 5.28
CA ALA A 289 -5.41 -1.40 5.98
C ALA A 289 -5.87 -0.28 5.02
N GLY A 290 -5.31 -0.25 3.80
CA GLY A 290 -5.65 0.71 2.75
C GLY A 290 -5.37 2.17 3.13
N TRP A 291 -5.90 3.11 2.33
CA TRP A 291 -5.62 4.53 2.51
C TRP A 291 -6.06 5.09 3.87
N THR A 292 -7.21 4.64 4.41
CA THR A 292 -7.70 5.15 5.71
C THR A 292 -6.84 4.69 6.88
N GLY A 293 -6.17 3.54 6.77
CA GLY A 293 -5.33 2.98 7.84
C GLY A 293 -3.85 3.31 7.70
N MET A 294 -3.39 3.55 6.48
CA MET A 294 -1.98 3.87 6.17
C MET A 294 -1.68 5.36 6.17
N THR A 295 -2.70 6.21 6.20
CA THR A 295 -2.55 7.67 6.14
C THR A 295 -3.45 8.32 7.17
N VAL A 296 -3.23 9.61 7.40
CA VAL A 296 -4.13 10.46 8.19
C VAL A 296 -5.35 10.93 7.41
N GLY A 297 -5.53 10.46 6.18
CA GLY A 297 -6.58 10.90 5.28
C GLY A 297 -7.99 10.84 5.86
N GLY A 298 -8.29 9.79 6.64
CA GLY A 298 -9.59 9.63 7.30
C GLY A 298 -9.88 10.67 8.38
N VAL A 299 -8.87 11.37 8.90
CA VAL A 299 -9.02 12.38 9.95
C VAL A 299 -8.97 13.82 9.42
N LEU A 300 -8.67 14.00 8.14
CA LEU A 300 -8.64 15.31 7.49
C LEU A 300 -10.06 15.84 7.27
N THR A 301 -10.21 17.17 7.19
CA THR A 301 -11.47 17.79 6.78
C THR A 301 -11.82 17.41 5.34
N LYS A 302 -13.11 17.51 4.98
CA LYS A 302 -13.57 17.18 3.63
C LYS A 302 -12.83 17.98 2.57
N GLU A 303 -12.57 19.26 2.83
CA GLU A 303 -11.87 20.17 1.91
C GLU A 303 -10.44 19.68 1.65
N LEU A 304 -9.72 19.28 2.70
CA LEU A 304 -8.35 18.74 2.56
C LEU A 304 -8.34 17.39 1.86
N GLN A 305 -9.30 16.51 2.17
CA GLN A 305 -9.46 15.25 1.45
C GLN A 305 -9.72 15.50 -0.03
N ASP A 306 -10.63 16.41 -0.37
CA ASP A 306 -10.99 16.74 -1.76
C ASP A 306 -9.81 17.35 -2.51
N ARG A 307 -9.04 18.26 -1.88
CA ARG A 307 -7.78 18.79 -2.44
C ARG A 307 -6.78 17.68 -2.72
N ALA A 308 -6.58 16.75 -1.78
CA ALA A 308 -5.68 15.61 -1.98
C ALA A 308 -6.18 14.69 -3.11
N ARG A 309 -7.50 14.44 -3.18
CA ARG A 309 -8.11 13.62 -4.23
C ARG A 309 -7.92 14.24 -5.61
N GLN A 310 -8.11 15.55 -5.75
CA GLN A 310 -7.90 16.26 -7.01
C GLN A 310 -6.43 16.25 -7.40
N LYS A 311 -5.55 16.65 -6.47
CA LYS A 311 -4.11 16.79 -6.72
C LYS A 311 -3.45 15.47 -7.13
N TYR A 312 -3.77 14.38 -6.44
CA TYR A 312 -3.15 13.07 -6.68
C TYR A 312 -4.06 12.10 -7.45
N LYS A 313 -5.19 12.57 -7.99
CA LYS A 313 -6.15 11.76 -8.74
C LYS A 313 -6.58 10.49 -7.99
N LEU A 314 -6.81 10.61 -6.68
CA LEU A 314 -7.15 9.47 -5.83
C LEU A 314 -8.55 8.93 -6.15
N GLY A 315 -8.64 7.60 -6.23
CA GLY A 315 -9.89 6.91 -6.60
C GLY A 315 -10.14 6.81 -8.10
N LYS A 316 -9.13 7.13 -8.93
CA LYS A 316 -9.18 6.98 -10.39
C LYS A 316 -9.38 5.51 -10.80
N PRO A 317 -10.42 5.19 -11.60
CA PRO A 317 -10.59 3.84 -12.15
C PRO A 317 -9.46 3.47 -13.11
N GLN A 318 -9.11 2.18 -13.19
CA GLN A 318 -8.03 1.70 -14.07
C GLN A 318 -8.22 2.07 -15.55
N LYS A 319 -9.47 2.10 -16.04
CA LYS A 319 -9.80 2.43 -17.43
C LYS A 319 -9.97 3.93 -17.70
N ALA A 320 -9.81 4.78 -16.68
CA ALA A 320 -10.07 6.21 -16.83
C ALA A 320 -8.92 6.95 -17.51
N GLY A 321 -9.26 7.88 -18.41
CA GLY A 321 -8.32 8.72 -19.14
C GLY A 321 -7.51 9.68 -18.25
N ARG A 322 -6.56 10.40 -18.84
CA ARG A 322 -5.68 11.34 -18.10
C ARG A 322 -6.47 12.49 -17.45
N ASP A 323 -7.53 12.95 -18.11
CA ASP A 323 -8.37 14.09 -17.69
C ASP A 323 -9.46 13.71 -16.68
N TRP A 324 -9.36 12.52 -16.07
CA TRP A 324 -10.31 12.11 -15.05
C TRP A 324 -10.23 13.02 -13.82
N GLU A 325 -11.39 13.39 -13.30
CA GLU A 325 -11.53 14.11 -12.03
C GLU A 325 -12.34 13.29 -11.03
N PRO A 326 -12.00 13.36 -9.73
CA PRO A 326 -12.76 12.68 -8.70
C PRO A 326 -14.14 13.32 -8.52
N ASP A 327 -15.16 12.47 -8.40
CA ASP A 327 -16.49 12.88 -7.96
C ASP A 327 -16.45 13.20 -6.45
N LEU A 328 -16.39 14.49 -6.11
CA LEU A 328 -16.27 15.00 -4.75
C LEU A 328 -17.59 14.97 -3.95
N SER A 329 -18.72 14.69 -4.62
CA SER A 329 -20.02 14.49 -3.94
C SER A 329 -20.09 13.14 -3.22
N LYS A 330 -19.29 12.17 -3.66
CA LYS A 330 -19.29 10.82 -3.11
C LYS A 330 -18.25 10.64 -2.02
N SER A 331 -18.56 9.76 -1.07
CA SER A 331 -17.66 9.34 -0.01
C SER A 331 -16.37 8.74 -0.57
N PHE A 332 -15.27 8.96 0.15
CA PHE A 332 -13.96 8.47 -0.20
C PHE A 332 -13.22 7.97 1.05
N PRO A 333 -12.47 6.86 0.96
CA PRO A 333 -12.43 5.91 -0.15
C PRO A 333 -13.67 5.01 -0.17
N LYS A 334 -14.15 4.70 -1.38
CA LYS A 334 -15.29 3.79 -1.60
C LYS A 334 -14.92 2.33 -1.41
N SER A 335 -13.66 1.97 -1.53
CA SER A 335 -13.22 0.57 -1.48
C SER A 335 -12.74 0.16 -0.09
N ARG A 336 -12.82 -1.14 0.20
CA ARG A 336 -12.11 -1.79 1.31
C ARG A 336 -11.46 -3.08 0.82
N SER A 337 -10.20 -3.31 1.20
CA SER A 337 -9.52 -4.58 0.99
C SER A 337 -9.91 -5.53 2.12
N LEU A 338 -10.58 -6.62 1.78
CA LEU A 338 -11.07 -7.61 2.74
C LEU A 338 -10.64 -9.01 2.28
N ARG A 339 -10.53 -9.95 3.22
CA ARG A 339 -10.42 -11.37 2.89
C ARG A 339 -11.66 -11.79 2.11
N ALA A 340 -11.48 -12.44 0.98
CA ALA A 340 -12.56 -13.00 0.18
C ALA A 340 -13.05 -14.30 0.82
N ILE A 341 -14.37 -14.46 0.92
CA ILE A 341 -15.02 -15.72 1.29
C ILE A 341 -15.55 -16.34 0.01
N PRO A 342 -15.02 -17.50 -0.41
CA PRO A 342 -15.52 -18.19 -1.60
C PRO A 342 -17.03 -18.44 -1.50
N SER A 343 -17.76 -18.10 -2.55
CA SER A 343 -19.18 -18.44 -2.68
C SER A 343 -19.33 -19.62 -3.64
N SER A 344 -20.18 -20.59 -3.28
CA SER A 344 -20.58 -21.67 -4.20
C SER A 344 -21.56 -21.19 -5.28
N VAL A 345 -22.18 -20.02 -5.08
CA VAL A 345 -23.12 -19.40 -6.00
C VAL A 345 -22.77 -17.91 -6.11
N GLY A 346 -22.30 -17.48 -7.28
CA GLY A 346 -21.95 -16.08 -7.56
C GLY A 346 -20.53 -15.67 -7.12
N ASP A 347 -20.30 -14.37 -7.00
CA ASP A 347 -19.00 -13.79 -6.64
C ASP A 347 -18.64 -14.04 -5.17
N ASP A 348 -17.32 -14.02 -4.88
CA ASP A 348 -16.79 -14.06 -3.53
C ASP A 348 -17.41 -12.98 -2.65
N ARG A 349 -17.74 -13.34 -1.41
CA ARG A 349 -18.33 -12.41 -0.43
C ARG A 349 -17.24 -11.70 0.39
N PRO A 350 -17.50 -10.46 0.85
CA PRO A 350 -16.59 -9.73 1.72
C PRO A 350 -16.50 -10.39 3.10
N GLY A 351 -15.29 -10.78 3.50
CA GLY A 351 -15.00 -11.37 4.81
C GLY A 351 -14.32 -10.40 5.78
N LEU A 352 -13.35 -10.91 6.55
CA LEU A 352 -12.66 -10.14 7.58
C LEU A 352 -11.79 -9.03 6.98
N PRO A 353 -11.68 -7.87 7.67
CA PRO A 353 -10.63 -6.90 7.36
C PRO A 353 -9.25 -7.49 7.72
N LEU A 354 -8.19 -6.93 7.14
CA LEU A 354 -6.83 -7.41 7.35
C LEU A 354 -6.07 -6.50 8.33
N GLY A 355 -5.10 -7.09 9.04
CA GLY A 355 -4.07 -6.36 9.76
C GLY A 355 -4.45 -5.78 11.12
N TRP A 356 -5.59 -6.16 11.72
CA TRP A 356 -5.93 -5.75 13.08
C TRP A 356 -5.19 -6.59 14.11
N MET A 357 -4.69 -5.94 15.16
CA MET A 357 -3.90 -6.58 16.21
C MET A 357 -4.20 -5.97 17.58
N LEU A 358 -3.98 -6.75 18.63
CA LEU A 358 -4.00 -6.35 20.04
C LEU A 358 -2.57 -6.19 20.54
N LEU A 359 -2.24 -5.05 21.12
CA LEU A 359 -0.97 -4.76 21.77
C LEU A 359 -1.20 -4.74 23.29
N VAL A 360 -0.38 -5.48 24.03
CA VAL A 360 -0.35 -5.46 25.49
C VAL A 360 1.03 -5.03 25.95
N PHE A 361 1.10 -3.93 26.68
CA PHE A 361 2.32 -3.28 27.15
C PHE A 361 2.59 -3.66 28.60
N ALA A 362 3.73 -4.30 28.84
CA ALA A 362 4.23 -4.60 30.18
C ALA A 362 5.50 -3.78 30.46
N PRO A 363 5.51 -2.91 31.49
CA PRO A 363 6.72 -2.22 31.94
C PRO A 363 7.91 -3.17 32.12
N ALA A 364 9.02 -2.88 31.44
CA ALA A 364 10.29 -3.60 31.58
C ALA A 364 11.20 -2.81 32.51
N GLY A 365 10.95 -2.92 33.82
CA GLY A 365 11.65 -2.18 34.87
C GLY A 365 10.78 -1.11 35.54
N GLN A 366 11.36 -0.42 36.53
CA GLN A 366 10.68 0.69 37.20
C GLN A 366 10.87 1.99 36.41
N PRO A 367 9.81 2.81 36.26
CA PRO A 367 9.94 4.12 35.61
C PRO A 367 10.83 5.04 36.45
N SER A 368 11.63 5.87 35.79
CA SER A 368 12.44 6.86 36.51
C SER A 368 11.54 7.94 37.16
N PRO A 369 12.05 8.66 38.17
CA PRO A 369 11.34 9.82 38.72
C PRO A 369 10.99 10.87 37.67
N GLU A 370 11.86 11.10 36.69
CA GLU A 370 11.64 12.03 35.58
C GLU A 370 10.46 11.57 34.71
N TRP A 371 10.41 10.27 34.37
CA TRP A 371 9.29 9.68 33.63
C TRP A 371 7.96 9.79 34.39
N VAL A 372 7.97 9.54 35.70
CA VAL A 372 6.77 9.65 36.54
C VAL A 372 6.26 11.09 36.56
N ALA A 373 7.14 12.07 36.72
CA ALA A 373 6.79 13.48 36.69
C ALA A 373 6.22 13.91 35.32
N LEU A 374 6.89 13.51 34.23
CA LEU A 374 6.44 13.80 32.87
C LEU A 374 5.08 13.14 32.58
N SER A 375 4.88 11.89 33.01
CA SER A 375 3.60 11.19 32.87
C SER A 375 2.45 11.87 33.62
N ARG A 376 2.72 12.48 34.80
CA ARG A 376 1.71 13.28 35.51
C ARG A 376 1.37 14.55 34.75
N LYS A 377 2.37 15.29 34.27
CA LYS A 377 2.18 16.48 33.42
C LYS A 377 1.37 16.13 32.17
N ALA A 378 1.74 15.03 31.52
CA ALA A 378 1.09 14.54 30.32
C ALA A 378 -0.37 14.20 30.54
N LYS A 379 -0.71 13.50 31.63
CA LYS A 379 -2.11 13.21 31.98
C LYS A 379 -2.94 14.47 32.24
N ALA A 380 -2.34 15.49 32.88
CA ALA A 380 -3.03 16.75 33.16
C ALA A 380 -3.26 17.60 31.89
N ALA A 381 -2.33 17.56 30.94
CA ALA A 381 -2.39 18.32 29.69
C ALA A 381 -3.08 17.55 28.54
N PHE A 382 -3.39 16.27 28.72
CA PHE A 382 -3.92 15.41 27.67
C PHE A 382 -5.28 15.91 27.19
N LYS A 383 -5.41 16.14 25.88
CA LYS A 383 -6.67 16.52 25.25
C LYS A 383 -7.39 15.26 24.78
N PRO A 384 -8.45 14.77 25.47
CA PRO A 384 -9.19 13.62 25.01
C PRO A 384 -9.89 13.94 23.69
N LEU A 385 -9.86 12.99 22.76
CA LEU A 385 -10.62 13.09 21.52
C LEU A 385 -12.11 12.97 21.83
N ALA A 386 -12.93 13.80 21.15
CA ALA A 386 -14.38 13.74 21.29
C ALA A 386 -14.91 12.35 20.89
N ASP A 387 -15.84 11.83 21.69
CA ASP A 387 -16.53 10.58 21.43
C ASP A 387 -17.61 10.85 20.38
N GLN A 388 -17.42 10.36 19.14
CA GLN A 388 -18.35 10.61 18.04
C GLN A 388 -19.70 9.89 18.23
N SER A 389 -19.78 8.97 19.20
CA SER A 389 -20.98 8.26 19.63
C SER A 389 -22.15 9.19 20.04
N VAL A 390 -21.86 10.44 20.45
CA VAL A 390 -22.87 11.45 20.80
C VAL A 390 -23.43 12.16 19.57
N ALA A 391 -22.61 12.39 18.54
CA ALA A 391 -23.04 13.08 17.32
C ALA A 391 -23.90 12.18 16.41
N ILE A 392 -23.61 10.87 16.34
CA ILE A 392 -24.39 9.93 15.53
C ILE A 392 -25.81 9.72 16.10
N LYS A 393 -25.99 9.80 17.43
CA LYS A 393 -27.32 9.72 18.05
C LYS A 393 -28.23 10.91 17.71
N GLN A 394 -27.68 12.07 17.36
CA GLN A 394 -28.45 13.25 16.96
C GLN A 394 -28.78 13.29 15.45
N SER A 395 -28.06 12.52 14.63
CA SER A 395 -28.24 12.47 13.17
C SER A 395 -29.17 11.35 12.69
N LEU A 396 -29.71 10.51 13.60
CA LEU A 396 -30.61 9.39 13.29
C LEU A 396 -32.10 9.73 13.43
N VAL A 397 -32.48 11.01 13.53
CA VAL A 397 -33.88 11.40 13.31
C VAL A 397 -34.17 11.25 11.83
N PRO A 398 -35.05 10.32 11.40
CA PRO A 398 -35.42 10.22 9.99
C PRO A 398 -36.09 11.52 9.57
N PRO A 399 -35.80 12.08 8.38
CA PRO A 399 -36.63 13.14 7.85
C PRO A 399 -38.05 12.61 7.69
N THR A 400 -39.01 13.35 8.27
CA THR A 400 -40.44 13.11 8.15
C THR A 400 -40.80 12.99 6.68
N VAL A 401 -41.26 11.81 6.26
CA VAL A 401 -41.72 11.57 4.88
C VAL A 401 -43.05 12.28 4.72
N GLU A 402 -43.08 13.36 3.93
CA GLU A 402 -44.33 13.89 3.38
C GLU A 402 -44.91 12.88 2.38
N PRO A 403 -46.22 12.60 2.43
CA PRO A 403 -46.84 11.61 1.55
C PRO A 403 -46.90 12.12 0.11
N ALA A 404 -46.42 11.29 -0.82
CA ALA A 404 -46.57 11.51 -2.26
C ALA A 404 -48.06 11.58 -2.67
N PRO A 405 -48.45 12.46 -3.60
CA PRO A 405 -49.83 12.52 -4.09
C PRO A 405 -50.17 11.33 -4.99
N SER A 406 -51.40 10.86 -4.83
CA SER A 406 -52.04 9.71 -5.50
C SER A 406 -52.25 9.91 -7.01
N PRO A 407 -52.43 8.81 -7.78
CA PRO A 407 -52.45 8.83 -9.25
C PRO A 407 -53.81 9.24 -9.81
N VAL A 408 -53.79 9.96 -10.94
CA VAL A 408 -54.98 10.32 -11.72
C VAL A 408 -55.18 9.32 -12.86
N GLU A 409 -56.37 8.71 -12.93
CA GLU A 409 -56.83 7.82 -13.99
C GLU A 409 -57.31 8.58 -15.26
N PRO A 410 -57.41 7.89 -16.43
CA PRO A 410 -57.29 8.51 -17.75
C PRO A 410 -58.63 8.81 -18.45
N THR A 411 -58.58 9.64 -19.49
CA THR A 411 -59.64 9.76 -20.52
C THR A 411 -59.07 9.63 -21.93
N PRO A 412 -59.87 9.18 -22.92
CA PRO A 412 -59.38 8.42 -24.07
C PRO A 412 -59.39 9.19 -25.41
N ASP A 413 -58.73 8.53 -26.37
CA ASP A 413 -58.82 8.65 -27.83
C ASP A 413 -58.15 9.84 -28.56
N SER A 414 -57.06 9.53 -29.26
CA SER A 414 -57.13 9.48 -30.72
C SER A 414 -55.96 8.68 -31.33
N ILE A 415 -56.33 7.75 -32.19
CA ILE A 415 -55.47 6.88 -32.99
C ILE A 415 -54.80 7.71 -34.09
N SER A 416 -53.47 7.65 -34.20
CA SER A 416 -52.78 8.02 -35.45
C SER A 416 -51.45 7.29 -35.59
N THR A 417 -51.45 6.37 -36.55
CA THR A 417 -50.36 5.85 -37.40
C THR A 417 -48.89 6.10 -37.02
N LYS A 418 -48.17 4.98 -36.80
CA LYS A 418 -46.70 4.88 -36.69
C LYS A 418 -45.96 5.33 -37.96
N PRO A 419 -44.92 6.16 -37.84
CA PRO A 419 -43.80 6.18 -38.77
C PRO A 419 -42.62 5.34 -38.25
N ALA A 420 -41.89 4.75 -39.18
CA ALA A 420 -40.76 3.86 -38.97
C ALA A 420 -39.54 4.54 -38.29
N LEU A 421 -38.77 3.73 -37.58
CA LEU A 421 -37.52 4.08 -36.91
C LEU A 421 -36.48 4.65 -37.90
N PRO A 422 -35.79 5.76 -37.57
CA PRO A 422 -34.65 6.22 -38.37
C PRO A 422 -33.42 5.34 -38.10
N VAL A 423 -32.87 4.81 -39.18
CA VAL A 423 -31.58 4.11 -39.26
C VAL A 423 -30.46 5.06 -38.82
N ARG A 424 -29.57 4.59 -37.93
CA ARG A 424 -28.34 5.31 -37.55
C ARG A 424 -27.48 5.57 -38.79
N PRO A 425 -26.95 6.78 -39.00
CA PRO A 425 -25.92 7.00 -40.02
C PRO A 425 -24.62 6.29 -39.61
N GLU A 426 -24.00 5.59 -40.56
CA GLU A 426 -22.65 5.07 -40.46
C GLU A 426 -21.63 6.20 -40.19
N PRO A 427 -20.53 5.93 -39.47
CA PRO A 427 -19.48 6.92 -39.24
C PRO A 427 -18.80 7.31 -40.56
N PRO A 428 -18.40 8.57 -40.73
CA PRO A 428 -17.75 9.03 -41.96
C PRO A 428 -16.40 8.34 -42.17
N LYS A 429 -16.19 7.85 -43.39
CA LYS A 429 -14.95 7.24 -43.89
C LYS A 429 -13.76 8.17 -43.63
N SER A 430 -12.68 7.57 -43.14
CA SER A 430 -11.37 8.19 -42.89
C SER A 430 -10.91 9.04 -44.07
N LYS A 431 -10.53 10.30 -43.79
CA LYS A 431 -9.79 11.14 -44.73
C LYS A 431 -8.46 10.44 -45.11
N PRO A 432 -8.02 10.52 -46.36
CA PRO A 432 -6.75 9.94 -46.79
C PRO A 432 -5.59 10.57 -46.01
N SER A 433 -4.76 9.72 -45.41
CA SER A 433 -3.53 10.12 -44.73
C SER A 433 -2.57 10.74 -45.74
N VAL A 434 -2.16 11.99 -45.48
CA VAL A 434 -0.98 12.59 -46.11
C VAL A 434 0.22 11.66 -45.85
N PRO A 435 0.99 11.24 -46.87
CA PRO A 435 2.16 10.39 -46.65
C PRO A 435 3.18 11.14 -45.79
N LYS A 436 3.50 10.55 -44.62
CA LYS A 436 4.62 10.99 -43.78
C LYS A 436 5.91 10.93 -44.63
N PRO A 437 6.79 11.95 -44.57
CA PRO A 437 8.09 11.88 -45.23
C PRO A 437 8.87 10.67 -44.72
N ALA A 438 9.53 9.95 -45.63
CA ALA A 438 10.32 8.77 -45.33
C ALA A 438 11.38 9.10 -44.25
N ALA A 439 11.34 8.37 -43.13
CA ALA A 439 12.25 8.59 -42.02
C ALA A 439 13.69 8.24 -42.44
N ARG A 440 14.65 9.11 -42.13
CA ARG A 440 16.08 8.89 -42.44
C ARG A 440 16.57 7.55 -41.84
N PRO A 441 17.47 6.83 -42.52
CA PRO A 441 17.98 5.54 -42.06
C PRO A 441 18.77 5.67 -40.76
N LEU A 442 18.81 4.59 -39.96
CA LEU A 442 19.57 4.54 -38.71
C LEU A 442 21.06 4.44 -39.01
N ILE A 443 21.84 5.36 -38.45
CA ILE A 443 23.30 5.35 -38.49
C ILE A 443 23.81 4.37 -37.42
N PRO A 444 24.64 3.36 -37.80
CA PRO A 444 25.04 2.30 -36.88
C PRO A 444 26.18 2.68 -35.94
N THR A 445 27.04 3.63 -36.33
CA THR A 445 28.20 4.09 -35.54
C THR A 445 28.61 5.50 -35.96
N PHE A 446 29.23 6.25 -35.05
CA PHE A 446 29.77 7.58 -35.29
C PHE A 446 31.26 7.66 -34.96
N ALA A 447 32.01 8.45 -35.73
CA ALA A 447 33.40 8.83 -35.43
C ALA A 447 33.52 10.29 -34.95
N GLU A 448 32.46 11.08 -35.14
CA GLU A 448 32.32 12.48 -34.73
C GLU A 448 30.94 12.69 -34.13
N VAL A 449 30.73 13.79 -33.41
CA VAL A 449 29.44 14.11 -32.76
C VAL A 449 28.29 14.10 -33.80
N PRO A 450 27.16 13.41 -33.53
CA PRO A 450 26.01 13.35 -34.44
C PRO A 450 25.46 14.73 -34.81
N LYS A 451 24.88 14.86 -36.01
CA LYS A 451 24.30 16.12 -36.51
C LYS A 451 22.79 16.15 -36.29
N VAL A 452 22.21 17.36 -36.25
CA VAL A 452 20.75 17.53 -36.14
C VAL A 452 20.05 16.85 -37.32
N GLY A 453 19.08 16.00 -37.00
CA GLY A 453 18.34 15.14 -37.93
C GLY A 453 18.97 13.78 -38.20
N ASP A 454 20.08 13.42 -37.55
CA ASP A 454 20.59 12.05 -37.56
C ASP A 454 19.70 11.14 -36.69
N ARG A 455 19.60 9.86 -37.09
CA ARG A 455 18.87 8.85 -36.31
C ARG A 455 19.79 7.69 -36.00
N PHE A 456 19.78 7.21 -34.76
CA PHE A 456 20.58 6.06 -34.33
C PHE A 456 19.92 5.32 -33.16
N LYS A 457 20.43 4.15 -32.82
CA LYS A 457 19.97 3.34 -31.68
C LYS A 457 20.99 3.46 -30.56
N GLY A 458 20.67 4.22 -29.51
CA GLY A 458 21.52 4.40 -28.34
C GLY A 458 21.16 3.44 -27.21
N GLU A 459 22.10 3.22 -26.29
CA GLU A 459 21.92 2.34 -25.12
C GLU A 459 21.77 3.17 -23.85
N VAL A 460 20.77 2.90 -23.03
CA VAL A 460 20.50 3.66 -21.80
C VAL A 460 21.57 3.38 -20.75
N PHE A 461 22.22 4.43 -20.25
CA PHE A 461 23.11 4.34 -19.07
C PHE A 461 22.56 5.10 -17.85
N ASP A 462 21.65 6.07 -18.04
CA ASP A 462 20.90 6.69 -16.94
C ASP A 462 19.42 6.91 -17.35
N ALA A 463 18.51 6.67 -16.41
CA ALA A 463 17.08 6.83 -16.61
C ALA A 463 16.44 7.46 -15.36
N GLN A 464 15.96 8.70 -15.49
CA GLN A 464 15.30 9.45 -14.44
C GLN A 464 13.84 9.72 -14.82
N GLY A 465 12.96 8.80 -14.44
CA GLY A 465 11.55 8.84 -14.82
C GLY A 465 11.35 8.56 -16.32
N ARG A 466 11.01 9.60 -17.10
CA ARG A 466 10.92 9.52 -18.57
C ARG A 466 12.11 10.15 -19.28
N ALA A 467 12.97 10.88 -18.55
CA ALA A 467 14.20 11.40 -19.12
C ALA A 467 15.25 10.28 -19.19
N LEU A 468 15.98 10.22 -20.31
CA LEU A 468 16.97 9.17 -20.57
C LEU A 468 18.31 9.81 -20.95
N GLN A 469 19.41 9.21 -20.51
CA GLN A 469 20.73 9.43 -21.05
C GLN A 469 21.25 8.14 -21.69
N LEU A 470 21.83 8.28 -22.88
CA LEU A 470 22.12 7.18 -23.77
C LEU A 470 23.56 7.27 -24.31
N LEU A 471 24.24 6.13 -24.39
CA LEU A 471 25.50 5.97 -25.09
C LEU A 471 25.26 6.09 -26.59
N ILE A 472 26.13 6.83 -27.28
CA ILE A 472 26.11 6.99 -28.73
C ILE A 472 27.02 5.93 -29.35
N PRO A 473 26.53 5.10 -30.28
CA PRO A 473 27.35 4.05 -30.88
C PRO A 473 28.63 4.60 -31.52
N GLY A 474 29.79 4.10 -31.08
CA GLY A 474 31.10 4.48 -31.60
C GLY A 474 31.76 5.69 -30.94
N LEU A 475 31.09 6.35 -29.98
CA LEU A 475 31.64 7.48 -29.23
C LEU A 475 31.74 7.15 -27.73
N ASP A 476 32.80 7.66 -27.11
CA ASP A 476 32.99 7.64 -25.67
C ASP A 476 32.08 8.69 -25.00
N ASP A 477 31.51 8.36 -23.85
CA ASP A 477 30.56 9.22 -23.12
C ASP A 477 31.22 10.49 -22.55
N THR A 478 32.55 10.50 -22.43
CA THR A 478 33.32 11.71 -22.12
C THR A 478 33.42 12.67 -23.31
N VAL A 479 33.20 12.19 -24.55
CA VAL A 479 33.20 13.00 -25.78
C VAL A 479 31.78 13.47 -26.11
N ALA A 480 30.82 12.56 -26.14
CA ALA A 480 29.41 12.90 -26.37
C ALA A 480 28.46 11.83 -25.84
N TYR A 481 27.34 12.27 -25.26
CA TYR A 481 26.23 11.40 -24.87
C TYR A 481 24.90 11.99 -25.34
N ALA A 482 23.89 11.13 -25.51
CA ALA A 482 22.57 11.56 -25.94
C ALA A 482 21.61 11.70 -24.76
N SER A 483 20.80 12.75 -24.77
CA SER A 483 19.80 13.02 -23.74
C SER A 483 18.42 13.17 -24.36
N ILE A 484 17.44 12.39 -23.88
CA ILE A 484 16.03 12.54 -24.23
C ILE A 484 15.31 13.12 -23.02
N ALA A 485 14.74 14.32 -23.16
CA ALA A 485 13.94 14.95 -22.10
C ALA A 485 12.61 14.21 -21.90
N ALA A 486 11.96 14.40 -20.75
CA ALA A 486 10.72 13.68 -20.44
C ALA A 486 9.57 14.02 -21.41
N GLU A 487 9.54 15.24 -21.92
CA GLU A 487 8.64 15.74 -22.95
C GLU A 487 8.88 15.11 -24.32
N ASP A 488 10.13 14.74 -24.62
CA ASP A 488 10.56 14.15 -25.89
C ASP A 488 10.58 12.61 -25.87
N ASN A 489 10.24 12.01 -24.71
CA ASN A 489 9.98 10.58 -24.53
C ASN A 489 8.48 10.31 -24.31
N ASP A 490 7.78 10.05 -25.40
CA ASP A 490 6.34 9.79 -25.43
C ASP A 490 5.95 8.36 -24.98
N SER A 491 6.93 7.53 -24.60
CA SER A 491 6.67 6.15 -24.16
C SER A 491 6.20 6.07 -22.71
N SER A 492 5.25 5.16 -22.46
CA SER A 492 4.89 4.72 -21.11
C SER A 492 5.81 3.59 -20.59
N LYS A 493 6.72 3.06 -21.43
CA LYS A 493 7.70 2.04 -21.04
C LYS A 493 8.72 2.66 -20.07
N LYS A 494 8.94 2.01 -18.93
CA LYS A 494 10.09 2.30 -18.05
C LYS A 494 11.32 1.66 -18.66
N PHE A 495 12.32 2.47 -18.99
CA PHE A 495 13.60 2.00 -19.50
C PHE A 495 14.54 1.73 -18.32
N LYS A 496 15.35 0.69 -18.44
CA LYS A 496 16.44 0.36 -17.52
C LYS A 496 17.78 0.57 -18.22
N GLU A 497 18.84 0.66 -17.43
CA GLU A 497 20.21 0.58 -17.93
C GLU A 497 20.38 -0.66 -18.85
N GLY A 498 21.02 -0.48 -20.01
CA GLY A 498 21.18 -1.50 -21.06
C GLY A 498 20.03 -1.60 -22.06
N ASP A 499 18.88 -0.95 -21.84
CA ASP A 499 17.82 -0.89 -22.85
C ASP A 499 18.26 -0.06 -24.06
N SER A 500 17.89 -0.49 -25.27
CA SER A 500 18.15 0.30 -26.47
C SER A 500 16.98 1.19 -26.88
N VAL A 501 17.27 2.43 -27.30
CA VAL A 501 16.28 3.44 -27.71
C VAL A 501 16.68 4.10 -29.02
N VAL A 502 15.72 4.22 -29.95
CA VAL A 502 15.94 4.99 -31.19
C VAL A 502 15.86 6.48 -30.87
N CYS A 503 16.92 7.19 -31.23
CA CYS A 503 17.10 8.62 -31.06
C CYS A 503 17.03 9.32 -32.41
N GLU A 504 16.31 10.44 -32.46
CA GLU A 504 16.41 11.44 -33.51
C GLU A 504 17.01 12.72 -32.92
N VAL A 505 18.16 13.15 -33.44
CA VAL A 505 18.89 14.31 -32.92
C VAL A 505 18.14 15.59 -33.26
N ILE A 506 17.77 16.37 -32.25
CA ILE A 506 17.04 17.64 -32.39
C ILE A 506 17.90 18.85 -32.01
N GLY A 507 19.03 18.65 -31.33
CA GLY A 507 19.93 19.74 -30.98
C GLY A 507 21.25 19.24 -30.40
N LEU A 508 22.24 20.11 -30.35
CA LEU A 508 23.56 19.85 -29.77
C LEU A 508 23.89 20.97 -28.79
N GLU A 509 24.42 20.61 -27.63
CA GLU A 509 24.84 21.56 -26.61
C GLU A 509 26.20 21.13 -26.04
N GLN A 510 27.17 22.04 -26.00
CA GLN A 510 28.47 21.75 -25.42
C GLN A 510 28.47 22.12 -23.94
N GLU A 511 28.79 21.16 -23.08
CA GLU A 511 28.88 21.40 -21.65
C GLU A 511 30.19 22.09 -21.28
N LYS A 512 30.25 22.70 -20.09
CA LYS A 512 31.46 23.40 -19.60
C LYS A 512 32.69 22.49 -19.50
N SER A 513 32.48 21.18 -19.40
CA SER A 513 33.51 20.13 -19.38
C SER A 513 34.11 19.84 -20.76
N GLY A 514 33.54 20.38 -21.84
CA GLY A 514 33.94 20.09 -23.23
C GLY A 514 33.20 18.91 -23.88
N CYS A 515 32.49 18.10 -23.09
CA CYS A 515 31.63 17.01 -23.57
C CYS A 515 30.37 17.55 -24.28
N TRP A 516 29.94 16.87 -25.34
CA TRP A 516 28.74 17.23 -26.10
C TRP A 516 27.50 16.48 -25.60
N ARG A 517 26.49 17.25 -25.18
CA ARG A 517 25.15 16.73 -24.92
C ARG A 517 24.31 16.80 -26.18
N VAL A 518 24.00 15.63 -26.74
CA VAL A 518 23.18 15.47 -27.94
C VAL A 518 21.71 15.38 -27.53
N LYS A 519 20.93 16.44 -27.76
CA LYS A 519 19.50 16.45 -27.46
C LYS A 519 18.75 15.63 -28.49
N CYS A 520 17.98 14.66 -28.03
CA CYS A 520 17.28 13.71 -28.87
C CYS A 520 15.78 13.67 -28.53
N ARG A 521 14.98 13.39 -29.55
CA ARG A 521 13.61 12.91 -29.40
C ARG A 521 13.56 11.41 -29.66
N ARG A 522 12.68 10.70 -28.97
CA ARG A 522 12.45 9.27 -29.25
C ARG A 522 11.85 9.09 -30.65
N GLY A 523 12.52 8.31 -31.49
CA GLY A 523 12.18 8.13 -32.91
C GLY A 523 11.57 6.79 -33.28
#